data_AF-A0A6C8GGX1-F1
#
_entry.id   AF-A0A6C8GGX1-F1
#
_cell.length_a   1.000
_cell.length_b   1.000
_cell.length_c   1.000
_cell.angle_alpha   90.00
_cell.angle_beta   90.00
_cell.angle_gamma   90.00
#
_symmetry.space_group_name_H-M   'P 1'
#
loop_
_entity.id
_entity.type
_entity.pdbx_description
1 polymer ?
#
loop_
_entity_poly.entity_id
_entity_poly.type
_entity_poly.pdbx_seq_one_letter_code
_entity_poly.pdbx_strand_id
1 'polypeptide(L)' 'MVMVVNDKSQVEARNVVAAQAIGDKWLISEGLKPGDKVIVSGLQKARPGVQVKATTDAPAAKTAQ' A
#
# COMPACT_ATOMS: atom_id res chain seq x y z
N MET A 1 2.02 -8.11 6.90
CA MET A 1 1.30 -6.86 7.26
C MET A 1 1.86 -5.77 6.36
N VAL A 2 1.03 -4.94 5.75
CA VAL A 2 1.49 -3.81 4.95
C VAL A 2 1.01 -2.52 5.59
N MET A 3 1.73 -1.44 5.34
CA MET A 3 1.34 -0.13 5.83
C MET A 3 0.62 0.59 4.70
N VAL A 4 -0.58 1.08 4.98
CA VAL A 4 -1.42 1.81 4.02
C VAL A 4 -1.63 3.23 4.51
N VAL A 5 -1.86 4.14 3.59
CA VAL A 5 -2.22 5.52 3.87
C VAL A 5 -3.69 5.70 3.57
N ASN A 6 -4.47 6.02 4.60
CA ASN A 6 -5.90 6.30 4.46
C ASN A 6 -6.16 7.70 3.87
N ASP A 7 -7.42 8.02 3.58
CA ASP A 7 -7.84 9.32 3.04
C ASP A 7 -7.45 10.51 3.93
N LYS A 8 -7.20 10.30 5.23
CA LYS A 8 -6.72 11.32 6.16
C LYS A 8 -5.20 11.50 6.09
N SER A 9 -4.53 10.90 5.10
CA SER A 9 -3.08 10.85 4.97
C SER A 9 -2.39 10.25 6.20
N GLN A 10 -3.06 9.32 6.88
CA GLN A 10 -2.55 8.69 8.10
C GLN A 10 -2.15 7.25 7.83
N VAL A 11 -1.05 6.85 8.45
CA VAL A 11 -0.51 5.50 8.34
C VAL A 11 -1.32 4.53 9.18
N GLU A 12 -1.85 3.49 8.54
CA GLU A 12 -2.51 2.37 9.19
C GLU A 12 -1.80 1.05 8.83
N ALA A 13 -1.53 0.23 9.83
CA ALA A 13 -1.07 -1.13 9.61
C ALA A 13 -2.30 -1.98 9.22
N ARG A 14 -2.28 -2.53 8.01
CA ARG A 14 -3.36 -3.38 7.52
C ARG A 14 -2.85 -4.80 7.29
N ASN A 15 -3.60 -5.76 7.78
CA ASN A 15 -3.41 -7.15 7.42
C ASN A 15 -3.88 -7.35 5.98
N VAL A 16 -2.98 -7.82 5.14
CA VAL A 16 -3.26 -8.15 3.74
C VAL A 16 -2.79 -9.57 3.47
N VAL A 17 -3.47 -10.24 2.55
CA VAL A 17 -3.12 -11.56 2.07
C VAL A 17 -2.51 -11.40 0.70
N ALA A 18 -1.21 -11.67 0.60
CA ALA A 18 -0.55 -11.77 -0.69
C ALA A 18 -0.70 -13.20 -1.21
N ALA A 19 -1.31 -13.36 -2.38
CA ALA A 19 -1.51 -14.67 -3.00
C ALA A 19 -0.26 -15.17 -3.72
N GLN A 20 0.54 -14.27 -4.30
CA GLN A 20 1.74 -14.68 -5.02
C GLN A 20 2.80 -13.57 -5.04
N ALA A 21 4.06 -13.94 -4.89
CA ALA A 21 5.19 -13.09 -5.25
C ALA A 21 5.59 -13.37 -6.70
N ILE A 22 5.58 -12.34 -7.54
CA ILE A 22 5.90 -12.41 -8.97
C ILE A 22 7.10 -11.50 -9.21
N GLY A 23 8.29 -12.09 -9.26
CA GLY A 23 9.55 -11.34 -9.32
C GLY A 23 9.71 -10.42 -8.12
N ASP A 24 9.87 -9.12 -8.36
CA ASP A 24 9.99 -8.08 -7.33
C ASP A 24 8.64 -7.54 -6.84
N LYS A 25 7.51 -8.11 -7.28
CA LYS A 25 6.16 -7.63 -6.99
C LYS A 25 5.37 -8.65 -6.19
N TRP A 26 4.49 -8.18 -5.31
CA TRP A 26 3.56 -9.02 -4.56
C TRP A 26 2.13 -8.79 -5.04
N LEU A 27 1.48 -9.85 -5.48
CA LEU A 27 0.05 -9.88 -5.82
C LEU A 27 -0.75 -10.01 -4.53
N ILE A 28 -1.51 -8.96 -4.20
CA ILE A 28 -2.38 -8.94 -3.01
C ILE A 28 -3.78 -9.38 -3.43
N SER A 29 -4.28 -10.44 -2.80
CA SER A 29 -5.62 -10.97 -3.06
C SER A 29 -6.67 -10.42 -2.10
N GLU A 30 -6.29 -10.10 -0.85
CA GLU A 30 -7.24 -9.59 0.14
C GLU A 30 -6.62 -8.52 1.04
N GLY A 31 -7.48 -7.67 1.59
CA GLY A 31 -7.11 -6.61 2.53
C GLY A 31 -6.71 -5.28 1.90
N LEU A 32 -6.70 -5.14 0.57
CA LEU A 32 -6.56 -3.86 -0.12
C LEU A 32 -7.74 -3.60 -1.03
N LYS A 33 -8.19 -2.35 -1.08
CA LYS A 33 -9.22 -1.89 -2.01
C LYS A 33 -8.60 -1.11 -3.16
N PRO A 34 -9.26 -1.09 -4.33
CA PRO A 34 -8.87 -0.18 -5.41
C PRO A 34 -8.85 1.26 -4.87
N GLY A 35 -7.72 1.95 -5.02
CA GLY A 35 -7.51 3.31 -4.52
C GLY A 35 -6.77 3.41 -3.18
N ASP A 36 -6.58 2.31 -2.44
CA ASP A 36 -5.70 2.31 -1.26
C ASP A 36 -4.25 2.61 -1.68
N LYS A 37 -3.58 3.48 -0.92
CA LYS A 37 -2.17 3.80 -1.12
C LYS A 37 -1.32 2.94 -0.19
N VAL A 38 -0.48 2.08 -0.75
CA VAL A 38 0.43 1.22 0.02
C VAL A 38 1.80 1.87 0.15
N ILE A 39 2.38 1.78 1.34
CA ILE A 39 3.73 2.24 1.63
C ILE A 39 4.71 1.11 1.29
N VAL A 40 5.38 1.23 0.15
CA VAL A 40 6.41 0.28 -0.31
C VAL A 40 7.83 0.69 0.08
N SER A 41 8.02 1.98 0.39
CA SER A 41 9.30 2.59 0.72
C SER A 41 9.14 3.58 1.86
N GLY A 42 10.18 3.75 2.68
CA GLY A 42 10.15 4.69 3.80
C GLY A 42 9.47 4.16 5.07
N LEU A 43 9.33 2.84 5.22
CA LEU A 43 8.82 2.18 6.45
C LEU A 43 9.58 2.60 7.73
N GLN A 44 10.84 3.01 7.61
CA GLN A 44 11.61 3.54 8.75
C GLN A 44 11.03 4.85 9.32
N LYS A 45 10.37 5.65 8.47
CA LYS A 45 9.71 6.92 8.84
C LYS A 45 8.19 6.77 8.96
N ALA A 46 7.59 5.82 8.25
CA ALA A 46 6.18 5.50 8.38
C ALA A 46 5.95 4.70 9.66
N ARG A 47 5.52 5.37 10.72
CA ARG A 47 5.05 4.72 11.96
C ARG A 47 3.52 4.72 11.98
N PRO A 48 2.87 3.66 12.49
CA PRO A 48 1.42 3.64 12.65
C PRO A 48 0.92 4.85 13.46
N GLY A 49 -0.14 5.51 12.99
CA GLY A 49 -0.70 6.70 13.64
C GLY A 49 -0.03 8.04 13.30
N VAL A 50 1.04 8.03 12.49
CA VAL A 50 1.67 9.28 12.02
C VAL A 50 1.04 9.70 10.69
N GLN A 51 0.88 11.01 10.49
CA GLN A 51 0.44 11.55 9.20
C GLN A 51 1.62 11.55 8.23
N VAL A 52 1.47 10.87 7.10
CA VAL A 52 2.48 10.82 6.05
C VAL A 52 1.90 11.33 4.76
N LYS A 53 2.73 12.07 4.01
CA LYS A 53 2.36 12.51 2.68
C LYS A 53 2.67 11.37 1.71
N ALA A 54 1.66 10.63 1.30
CA ALA A 54 1.82 9.60 0.28
C ALA A 54 2.10 10.29 -1.08
N THR A 55 3.36 10.26 -1.51
CA THR A 55 3.73 10.58 -2.90
C THR A 55 3.45 9.38 -3.78
N THR A 56 2.84 9.64 -4.92
CA THR A 56 2.43 8.62 -5.89
C THR A 56 3.66 7.98 -6.53
N ASP A 57 4.11 6.86 -5.98
CA ASP A 57 4.84 5.82 -6.72
C ASP A 57 3.80 4.77 -7.12
N ALA A 58 2.80 5.19 -7.90
CA ALA A 58 1.84 4.25 -8.45
C ALA A 58 2.43 3.73 -9.76
N PRO A 59 2.72 2.42 -9.92
CA PRO A 59 2.57 1.84 -11.23
C PRO A 59 1.09 2.05 -11.56
N ALA A 60 0.82 2.86 -12.57
CA ALA A 60 -0.53 3.17 -13.05
C ALA A 60 -1.37 1.90 -12.96
N ALA A 61 -2.45 1.94 -12.16
CA ALA A 61 -3.46 0.90 -12.20
C ALA A 61 -3.90 0.83 -13.66
N LYS A 62 -3.35 -0.14 -14.40
CA LYS A 62 -3.69 -0.36 -15.79
C LYS A 62 -5.10 -0.90 -15.76
N THR A 63 -6.03 0.03 -15.92
CA THR A 63 -7.39 -0.21 -16.39
C THR A 63 -7.30 -1.33 -17.43
N ALA A 64 -8.01 -2.43 -17.14
CA ALA A 64 -8.14 -3.56 -18.04
C ALA A 64 -8.47 -3.04 -19.45
N GLN A 65 -7.65 -3.47 -20.42
CA GLN A 65 -7.94 -3.36 -21.85
C GLN A 65 -8.97 -4.43 -22.24
#